data_AF-H3KEN1-F1
#
_entry.id   AF-H3KEN1-F1
#
_cell.length_a   1.000
_cell.length_b   1.000
_cell.length_c   1.000
_cell.angle_alpha   90.00
_cell.angle_beta   90.00
_cell.angle_gamma   90.00
#
_symmetry.space_group_name_H-M   'P 1'
#
loop_
_entity.id
_entity.type
_entity.pdbx_description
1 polymer ?
#
loop_
_entity_poly.entity_id
_entity_poly.type
_entity_poly.pdbx_seq_one_letter_code
_entity_poly.pdbx_strand_id
1 'polypeptide(L)' 'AGEARLEGTTAAHPGESALDASMTEEERRRLFAHVGRNDPCPCGSGRKFKDCHGKLS' A
#
# COMPACT_ATOMS: atom_id res chain seq x y z
N ALA A 1 -14.17 -47.85 12.72
CA ALA A 1 -14.22 -46.95 11.56
C ALA A 1 -13.36 -45.75 11.91
N GLY A 2 -12.25 -45.60 11.18
CA GLY A 2 -11.14 -44.73 11.54
C GLY A 2 -11.46 -43.25 11.41
N GLU A 3 -10.84 -42.50 12.32
CA GLU A 3 -10.59 -41.08 12.28
C GLU A 3 -9.95 -40.62 10.95
N ALA A 4 -10.44 -39.49 10.44
CA ALA A 4 -9.70 -38.68 9.47
C ALA A 4 -9.82 -37.21 9.88
N ARG A 5 -8.81 -36.76 10.64
CA ARG A 5 -8.50 -35.35 10.89
C ARG A 5 -7.53 -34.89 9.81
N LEU A 6 -7.97 -33.96 8.98
CA LEU A 6 -7.15 -33.19 8.03
C LEU A 6 -7.96 -31.98 7.57
N GLU A 7 -7.50 -30.74 7.39
CA GLU A 7 -6.35 -29.89 7.76
C GLU A 7 -6.80 -28.46 7.38
N GLY A 8 -6.25 -27.39 7.95
CA GLY A 8 -6.57 -26.05 7.43
C GLY A 8 -6.24 -24.87 8.33
N THR A 9 -4.99 -24.78 8.78
CA THR A 9 -4.43 -23.51 9.23
C THR A 9 -4.22 -22.62 8.00
N THR A 10 -5.09 -21.64 7.79
CA THR A 10 -4.66 -20.34 7.28
C THR A 10 -5.45 -19.30 8.05
N ALA A 11 -4.73 -18.46 8.80
CA ALA A 11 -5.32 -17.28 9.38
C ALA A 11 -5.97 -16.48 8.23
N ALA A 12 -7.28 -16.32 8.29
CA ALA A 12 -7.96 -15.34 7.49
C ALA A 12 -7.38 -13.97 7.87
N HIS A 13 -6.57 -13.41 6.98
CA HIS A 13 -6.35 -11.97 6.89
C HIS A 13 -7.41 -11.44 5.91
N PRO A 14 -8.61 -11.04 6.37
CA PRO A 14 -9.57 -10.41 5.48
C PRO A 14 -9.08 -8.99 5.17
N GLY A 15 -8.33 -8.81 4.07
CA GLY A 15 -8.01 -7.45 3.60
C GLY A 15 -6.87 -7.26 2.60
N GLU A 16 -6.10 -8.29 2.24
CA GLU A 16 -4.92 -8.10 1.39
C GLU A 16 -5.04 -8.88 0.07
N SER A 17 -5.90 -8.43 -0.86
CA SER A 17 -5.78 -8.88 -2.25
C SER A 17 -6.58 -8.06 -3.25
N ALA A 18 -5.89 -7.59 -4.30
CA ALA A 18 -6.37 -7.12 -5.61
C ALA A 18 -6.58 -5.62 -5.88
N LEU A 19 -6.26 -4.69 -4.97
CA LEU A 19 -6.27 -3.24 -5.30
C LEU A 19 -4.88 -2.66 -5.61
N ASP A 20 -3.83 -3.26 -5.03
CA ASP A 20 -2.47 -2.70 -5.01
C ASP A 20 -1.62 -3.10 -6.22
N ALA A 21 -1.97 -4.18 -6.91
CA ALA A 21 -1.24 -4.67 -8.09
C ALA A 21 -1.69 -4.06 -9.42
N SER A 22 -2.69 -3.16 -9.41
CA SER A 22 -3.28 -2.54 -10.61
C SER A 22 -3.29 -1.02 -10.56
N MET A 23 -2.25 -0.41 -10.01
CA MET A 23 -1.98 1.02 -10.17
C MET A 23 -0.83 1.18 -11.16
N THR A 24 -1.07 1.90 -12.25
CA THR A 24 -0.04 2.22 -13.22
C THR A 24 0.94 3.24 -12.67
N GLU A 25 2.18 3.24 -13.16
CA GLU A 25 3.18 4.26 -12.81
C GLU A 25 2.70 5.70 -13.10
N GLU A 26 1.80 5.84 -14.07
CA GLU A 26 1.17 7.12 -14.39
C GLU A 26 0.20 7.56 -13.29
N GLU A 27 -0.65 6.68 -12.79
CA GLU A 27 -1.54 6.96 -11.66
C GLU A 27 -0.74 7.28 -10.40
N ARG A 28 0.35 6.54 -10.18
CA ARG A 28 1.30 6.83 -9.10
C ARG A 28 1.90 8.22 -9.25
N ARG A 29 2.34 8.63 -10.45
CA ARG A 29 2.80 10.01 -10.71
C ARG A 29 1.71 11.05 -10.49
N ARG A 30 0.46 10.76 -10.87
CA ARG A 30 -0.68 11.68 -10.68
C ARG A 30 -0.97 11.95 -9.19
N LEU A 31 -0.79 10.95 -8.32
CA LEU A 31 -0.89 11.12 -6.86
C LEU A 31 0.12 12.14 -6.31
N PHE A 32 1.32 12.18 -6.88
CA PHE A 32 2.38 13.11 -6.48
C PHE A 32 2.39 14.42 -7.31
N ALA A 33 1.61 14.52 -8.39
CA ALA A 33 1.63 15.70 -9.27
C ALA A 33 1.00 16.94 -8.62
N HIS A 34 0.01 16.75 -7.73
CA HIS A 34 -0.74 17.84 -7.10
C HIS A 34 -0.55 17.91 -5.58
N VAL A 35 0.36 17.12 -5.01
CA VAL A 35 0.62 17.16 -3.56
C VAL A 35 1.47 18.38 -3.20
N GLY A 36 0.99 19.19 -2.26
CA GLY A 36 1.74 20.33 -1.75
C GLY A 36 3.00 19.89 -0.99
N ARG A 37 4.06 20.72 -1.00
CA ARG A 37 5.34 20.37 -0.34
C ARG A 37 5.20 20.11 1.17
N ASN A 38 4.25 20.76 1.85
CA ASN A 38 4.01 20.58 3.28
C ASN A 38 2.95 19.52 3.61
N ASP A 39 2.22 19.00 2.62
CA ASP A 39 1.17 18.00 2.82
C ASP A 39 1.74 16.64 3.23
N PRO A 40 0.94 15.80 3.90
CA PRO A 40 1.33 14.42 4.18
C PRO A 40 1.64 13.68 2.87
N CYS A 41 2.73 12.90 2.87
CA CYS A 41 3.14 12.19 1.68
C CYS A 41 2.18 11.01 1.40
N PRO A 42 1.62 10.91 0.18
CA PRO A 42 0.59 9.90 -0.15
C PRO A 42 1.14 8.46 -0.22
N CYS A 43 2.44 8.25 -0.01
CA CYS A 43 3.05 6.93 0.14
C CYS A 43 2.81 6.26 1.52
N GLY A 44 2.10 6.91 2.44
CA GLY A 44 1.83 6.37 3.77
C GLY A 44 2.99 6.47 4.77
N SER A 45 4.09 7.15 4.43
CA SER A 45 5.25 7.31 5.34
C SER A 45 5.00 8.16 6.59
N GLY A 46 3.86 8.86 6.70
CA GLY A 46 3.59 9.81 7.79
C GLY A 46 4.44 11.09 7.80
N ARG A 47 5.36 11.24 6.83
CA ARG A 47 6.22 12.41 6.63
C ARG A 47 5.58 13.41 5.68
N LYS A 48 5.96 14.68 5.77
CA LYS A 48 5.58 15.71 4.78
C LYS A 48 6.19 15.36 3.42
N PHE A 49 5.53 15.74 2.33
CA PHE A 49 5.98 15.43 0.97
C PHE A 49 7.42 15.91 0.73
N LYS A 50 7.76 17.14 1.13
CA LYS A 50 9.11 17.70 1.01
C LYS A 50 10.21 16.92 1.76
N ASP A 51 9.85 16.18 2.79
CA ASP A 51 10.78 15.40 3.63
C ASP A 51 10.80 13.91 3.23
N CYS A 52 10.08 13.56 2.16
CA CYS A 52 9.91 12.21 1.66
C CYS A 52 10.16 12.20 0.14
N HIS A 53 9.13 11.95 -0.67
CA HIS A 53 9.24 11.84 -2.14
C HIS A 53 9.41 13.19 -2.87
N GLY A 54 9.19 14.32 -2.19
CA GLY A 54 9.38 15.68 -2.69
C GLY A 54 10.66 16.36 -2.18
N LYS A 55 11.61 15.56 -1.67
CA LYS A 55 12.92 16.05 -1.23
C LYS A 55 13.71 16.52 -2.45
N LEU A 56 13.92 17.83 -2.56
CA LEU A 56 14.93 18.39 -3.45
C LEU A 56 16.26 18.25 -2.69
N SER A 57 17.13 17.37 -3.15
CA SER A 57 18.55 17.39 -2.74
C SER A 57 19.22 18.66 -3.25
#